data_AF-A0A0R2RN22-F1
#
_entry.id   AF-A0A0R2RN22-F1
#
_cell.length_a   1.000
_cell.length_b   1.000
_cell.length_c   1.000
_cell.angle_alpha   90.00
_cell.angle_beta   90.00
_cell.angle_gamma   90.00
#
_symmetry.space_group_name_H-M   'P 1'
#
loop_
_entity.id
_entity.type
_entity.pdbx_description
1 polymer ?
#
loop_
_entity_poly.entity_id
_entity_poly.type
_entity_poly.pdbx_seq_one_letter_code
_entity_poly.pdbx_strand_id
1 'polypeptide(L)' 'MLAGESGALDRVLTFLRSGGSRPPLETLRLAGVDMESPVPVEAALQIFSNRVDELEKILG' A
#
# COMPACT_ATOMS: atom_id res chain seq x y z
N MET A 1 -4.22 3.86 -2.29
CA MET A 1 -3.84 2.61 -1.57
C MET A 1 -4.93 1.60 -1.83
N LEU A 2 -4.56 0.33 -2.06
CA LEU A 2 -5.38 -0.77 -2.60
C LEU A 2 -6.74 -1.06 -1.91
N ALA A 3 -7.09 -0.40 -0.82
CA ALA A 3 -8.36 -0.61 -0.13
C ALA A 3 -9.51 0.10 -0.87
N GLY A 4 -10.46 -0.66 -1.42
CA GLY A 4 -11.70 -0.15 -2.01
C GLY A 4 -11.73 -0.01 -3.53
N GLU A 5 -10.63 -0.32 -4.23
CA GLU A 5 -10.57 -0.30 -5.70
C GLU A 5 -10.99 -1.65 -6.32
N SER A 6 -11.75 -1.61 -7.42
CA SER A 6 -12.07 -2.81 -8.20
C SER A 6 -10.77 -3.51 -8.67
N GLY A 7 -10.69 -4.83 -8.45
CA GLY A 7 -9.52 -5.64 -8.79
C GLY A 7 -8.33 -5.54 -7.81
N ALA A 8 -8.45 -4.83 -6.69
CA ALA A 8 -7.38 -4.77 -5.69
C ALA A 8 -7.05 -6.14 -5.08
N LEU A 9 -8.07 -6.97 -4.83
CA LEU A 9 -7.89 -8.33 -4.34
C LEU A 9 -7.06 -9.16 -5.31
N ASP A 10 -7.36 -9.09 -6.62
CA ASP A 10 -6.64 -9.85 -7.64
C ASP A 10 -5.17 -9.41 -7.76
N ARG A 11 -4.90 -8.11 -7.62
CA ARG A 11 -3.53 -7.57 -7.59
C ARG A 11 -2.75 -8.09 -6.38
N VAL A 12 -3.37 -8.09 -5.20
CA VAL A 12 -2.77 -8.65 -3.98
C VAL A 12 -2.53 -10.15 -4.11
N LEU A 13 -3.49 -10.90 -4.63
CA LEU A 13 -3.33 -12.35 -4.84
C LEU A 13 -2.23 -12.65 -5.88
N THR A 14 -2.09 -11.82 -6.90
CA THR A 14 -1.02 -11.93 -7.89
C THR A 14 0.35 -11.67 -7.27
N PHE A 15 0.47 -10.65 -6.44
CA PHE A 15 1.67 -10.37 -5.64
C PHE A 15 2.06 -11.54 -4.74
N LEU A 16 1.11 -12.10 -3.97
CA LEU A 16 1.39 -13.24 -3.09
C LEU A 16 1.82 -14.49 -3.88
N ARG A 17 1.20 -14.74 -5.04
CA ARG A 17 1.59 -15.86 -5.93
C ARG A 17 2.97 -15.70 -6.55
N SER A 18 3.45 -14.47 -6.78
CA SER A 18 4.79 -14.27 -7.34
C SER A 18 5.92 -14.67 -6.39
N GLY A 19 5.68 -14.74 -5.08
CA GLY A 19 6.67 -15.19 -4.10
C GLY A 19 8.00 -14.44 -4.25
N GLY A 20 9.10 -15.18 -4.43
CA GLY A 20 10.43 -14.66 -4.73
C GLY A 20 10.92 -14.94 -6.17
N SER A 21 10.01 -15.32 -7.07
CA SER A 21 10.36 -15.70 -8.45
C SER A 21 10.67 -14.51 -9.37
N ARG A 22 10.37 -13.29 -8.91
CA ARG A 22 10.57 -12.03 -9.64
C ARG A 22 11.27 -10.99 -8.78
N PRO A 23 11.95 -10.00 -9.39
CA PRO A 23 12.50 -8.87 -8.68
C PRO A 23 11.44 -8.13 -7.83
N PRO A 24 11.79 -7.63 -6.63
CA PRO A 24 10.82 -7.01 -5.73
C PRO A 24 10.09 -5.79 -6.31
N LEU A 25 10.80 -4.89 -7.00
CA LEU A 25 10.21 -3.69 -7.59
C LEU A 25 9.19 -4.02 -8.70
N GLU A 26 9.52 -4.99 -9.56
CA GLU A 26 8.60 -5.46 -10.60
C GLU A 26 7.35 -6.10 -9.98
N THR A 27 7.54 -6.90 -8.93
CA THR A 27 6.48 -7.58 -8.21
C THR A 27 5.49 -6.60 -7.55
N LEU A 28 6.02 -5.54 -6.94
CA LEU A 28 5.20 -4.46 -6.38
C LEU A 28 4.45 -3.68 -7.46
N ARG A 29 5.09 -3.38 -8.59
CA ARG A 29 4.46 -2.68 -9.71
C ARG A 29 3.28 -3.48 -10.28
N LEU A 30 3.41 -4.82 -10.39
CA LEU A 30 2.29 -5.71 -10.78
C LEU A 30 1.15 -5.71 -9.76
N ALA A 31 1.46 -5.51 -8.48
CA ALA A 31 0.47 -5.32 -7.42
C ALA A 31 -0.22 -3.95 -7.48
N GLY A 32 0.17 -3.08 -8.41
CA GLY A 32 -0.32 -1.70 -8.52
C GLY A 32 0.41 -0.72 -7.59
N VAL A 33 1.59 -1.09 -7.06
CA VAL A 33 2.40 -0.25 -6.17
C VAL A 33 3.73 0.08 -6.84
N ASP A 34 3.87 1.31 -7.32
CA ASP A 34 5.11 1.78 -7.94
C ASP A 34 6.03 2.45 -6.91
N MET A 35 7.08 1.73 -6.49
CA MET A 35 8.03 2.20 -5.47
C MET A 35 9.14 3.12 -6.02
N GLU A 36 9.17 3.37 -7.33
CA GLU A 36 10.06 4.41 -7.90
C GLU A 36 9.47 5.83 -7.74
N SER A 37 8.17 5.92 -7.45
CA SER A 37 7.48 7.14 -7.07
C SER A 37 7.48 7.32 -5.54
N PRO A 38 7.50 8.55 -5.01
CA PRO A 38 7.33 8.79 -3.57
C PRO A 38 5.91 8.50 -3.06
N VAL A 39 4.92 8.46 -3.96
CA VAL A 39 3.49 8.39 -3.65
C VAL A 39 3.11 7.26 -2.68
N PRO A 40 3.60 6.00 -2.80
CA PRO A 40 3.21 4.94 -1.88
C PRO A 40 3.62 5.21 -0.43
N VAL A 41 4.79 5.84 -0.24
CA VAL A 41 5.33 6.17 1.09
C VAL A 41 4.58 7.35 1.68
N GLU A 42 4.35 8.40 0.90
CA GLU A 42 3.57 9.57 1.31
C GLU A 42 2.14 9.17 1.72
N ALA A 43 1.49 8.29 0.96
CA ALA A 43 0.16 7.78 1.30
C ALA A 43 0.14 7.01 2.63
N ALA A 44 1.19 6.21 2.90
CA ALA A 44 1.30 5.50 4.18
C ALA A 44 1.48 6.46 5.36
N LEU A 45 2.33 7.48 5.20
CA LEU A 45 2.55 8.52 6.21
C LEU A 45 1.29 9.34 6.46
N GLN A 46 0.49 9.64 5.44
CA GLN A 46 -0.78 10.33 5.61
C GLN A 46 -1.77 9.50 6.45
N ILE A 47 -1.86 8.19 6.22
CA ILE A 47 -2.70 7.31 7.05
C ILE A 47 -2.20 7.28 8.48
N PHE A 48 -0.89 7.23 8.69
CA PHE A 48 -0.30 7.29 10.02
C PHE A 48 -0.66 8.60 10.73
N SER A 49 -0.47 9.76 10.07
CA SER A 49 -0.85 11.08 10.60
C SER A 49 -2.32 11.12 11.00
N ASN A 50 -3.22 10.66 10.13
CA ASN A 50 -4.65 10.65 10.41
C ASN A 50 -5.01 9.79 11.65
N ARG A 51 -4.27 8.69 11.89
CA ARG A 51 -4.45 7.86 13.08
C ARG A 51 -3.93 8.52 14.36
N VAL A 52 -2.86 9.30 14.26
CA VAL A 52 -2.38 10.12 15.39
C VAL A 52 -3.42 11.18 15.73
N ASP A 53 -3.96 11.89 14.72
CA ASP A 53 -5.01 12.89 14.92
C ASP A 53 -6.29 12.26 15.54
N GLU A 54 -6.65 11.04 15.14
CA GLU A 54 -7.76 10.29 15.73
C GLU A 54 -7.48 9.94 17.20
N LEU A 55 -6.26 9.51 17.52
CA LEU A 55 -5.86 9.19 18.88
C LEU A 55 -5.88 10.44 19.78
N GLU A 56 -5.39 11.58 19.29
CA GLU A 56 -5.43 12.85 20.03
C GLU A 56 -6.85 13.26 20.39
N LYS A 57 -7.83 13.06 19.49
CA LYS A 57 -9.26 13.34 19.76
C LYS A 57 -9.88 12.44 20.82
N ILE A 58 -9.32 11.26 21.07
CA ILE A 58 -9.81 10.32 22.09
C ILE A 58 -9.20 10.64 23.46
N LEU A 59 -7.96 11.13 23.49
CA LEU A 59 -7.20 11.34 24.71
C LEU A 59 -7.22 12.78 25.25
N GLY A 60 -7.58 13.76 24.42
CA GLY A 60 -7.76 15.17 24.79
C GLY A 60 -9.21 15.51 25.13
#